data_AF-A0A646KSU6-F1
#
_entry.id   AF-A0A646KSU6-F1
#
_cell.length_a   1.000
_cell.length_b   1.000
_cell.length_c   1.000
_cell.angle_alpha   90.00
_cell.angle_beta   90.00
_cell.angle_gamma   90.00
#
_symmetry.space_group_name_H-M   'P 1'
#
loop_
_entity.id
_entity.type
_entity.pdbx_description
1 polymer ?
#
loop_
_entity_poly.entity_id
_entity_poly.type
_entity_poly.pdbx_seq_one_letter_code
_entity_poly.pdbx_strand_id
1 'polypeptide(L)'
;MALGAVREDERDGYPRHLETFAERHRARLQEMLRAYGPGSTPASHGRYTLVGQPESLIICERMETAPFRLRSQWNKALDNVLLDDLEYAWGPRTRLSR
;
A
#
# COMPACT_ATOMS: atom_id res chain seq x y z
N MET A 1 -0.09 -5.39 10.94
CA MET A 1 -1.13 -5.73 9.94
C MET A 1 -1.77 -4.44 9.42
N ALA A 2 -1.94 -4.27 8.11
CA ALA A 2 -2.42 -3.04 7.48
C ALA A 2 -3.79 -2.56 8.03
N LEU A 3 -4.67 -3.50 8.39
CA LEU A 3 -5.96 -3.21 9.05
C LEU A 3 -5.82 -2.53 10.43
N GLY A 4 -4.67 -2.65 11.10
CA GLY A 4 -4.39 -1.93 12.35
C GLY A 4 -4.18 -0.42 12.16
N ALA A 5 -3.99 0.04 10.92
CA ALA A 5 -3.96 1.45 10.57
C ALA A 5 -5.37 2.04 10.34
N VAL A 6 -6.40 1.18 10.24
CA VAL A 6 -7.80 1.56 10.09
C VAL A 6 -8.44 1.69 11.47
N ARG A 7 -9.01 2.86 11.79
CA ARG A 7 -9.70 3.04 13.05
C ARG A 7 -10.96 2.19 13.10
N GLU A 8 -11.39 1.82 14.30
CA GLU A 8 -12.58 1.00 14.49
C GLU A 8 -13.84 1.66 13.94
N ASP A 9 -13.96 2.99 14.09
CA ASP A 9 -15.05 3.81 13.54
C ASP A 9 -15.03 3.93 12.01
N GLU A 10 -13.91 3.62 11.36
CA GLU A 10 -13.82 3.61 9.89
C GLU A 10 -14.22 2.26 9.29
N ARG A 11 -14.21 1.17 10.08
CA ARG A 11 -14.30 -0.21 9.57
C ARG A 11 -15.60 -0.51 8.82
N ASP A 12 -16.73 -0.02 9.32
CA ASP A 12 -18.05 -0.31 8.74
C ASP A 12 -18.22 0.27 7.32
N GLY A 13 -17.54 1.38 7.02
CA GLY A 13 -17.54 2.00 5.69
C GLY A 13 -16.29 1.72 4.85
N TYR A 14 -15.27 1.10 5.44
CA TYR A 14 -13.95 0.98 4.83
C TYR A 14 -13.94 0.20 3.51
N PRO A 15 -14.70 -0.92 3.34
CA PRO A 15 -14.74 -1.62 2.07
C PRO A 15 -15.21 -0.74 0.90
N ARG A 16 -16.28 0.04 1.10
CA ARG A 16 -16.81 0.96 0.09
C ARG A 16 -15.84 2.11 -0.21
N HIS A 17 -15.13 2.58 0.80
CA HIS A 17 -14.06 3.58 0.62
C HIS A 17 -12.91 3.00 -0.21
N LEU A 18 -12.50 1.75 0.04
CA LEU A 18 -11.48 1.07 -0.74
C LEU A 18 -11.91 0.84 -2.19
N GLU A 19 -13.17 0.50 -2.44
CA GLU A 19 -13.73 0.42 -3.81
C GLU A 19 -13.59 1.76 -4.53
N THR A 20 -14.01 2.85 -3.89
CA THR A 20 -13.90 4.21 -4.44
C THR A 20 -12.44 4.60 -4.70
N PHE A 21 -11.54 4.26 -3.78
CA PHE A 21 -10.11 4.49 -3.93
C PHE A 21 -9.54 3.69 -5.11
N ALA A 22 -9.92 2.41 -5.24
CA ALA A 22 -9.46 1.52 -6.30
C ALA A 22 -9.93 1.99 -7.67
N GLU A 23 -11.18 2.44 -7.79
CA GLU A 23 -11.73 3.02 -9.02
C GLU A 23 -10.97 4.29 -9.41
N ARG A 24 -10.78 5.21 -8.46
CA ARG A 24 -10.07 6.47 -8.68
C ARG A 24 -8.62 6.26 -9.12
N HIS A 25 -7.95 5.24 -8.59
CA HIS A 25 -6.54 4.96 -8.87
C HIS A 25 -6.31 3.75 -9.77
N ARG A 26 -7.34 3.27 -10.48
CA ARG A 26 -7.30 2.03 -11.26
C ARG A 26 -6.10 1.94 -12.18
N ALA A 27 -5.84 2.99 -12.97
CA ALA A 27 -4.71 3.02 -13.91
C ALA A 27 -3.35 2.90 -13.20
N ARG A 28 -3.19 3.55 -12.05
CA ARG A 28 -1.95 3.51 -11.25
C ARG A 28 -1.75 2.16 -10.57
N LEU A 29 -2.82 1.57 -10.03
CA LEU A 29 -2.79 0.21 -9.46
C LEU A 29 -2.41 -0.83 -10.52
N GLN A 30 -2.97 -0.72 -11.73
CA GLN A 30 -2.63 -1.60 -12.85
C GLN A 30 -1.17 -1.48 -13.25
N GLU A 31 -0.64 -0.25 -13.34
CA GLU A 31 0.78 -0.06 -13.69
C GLU A 31 1.70 -0.56 -12.57
N MET A 32 1.36 -0.34 -11.31
CA MET A 32 2.10 -0.88 -10.17
C MET A 32 2.16 -2.41 -10.20
N LEU A 33 1.02 -3.07 -10.43
CA LEU A 33 0.95 -4.53 -10.55
C LEU A 33 1.72 -5.05 -11.77
N ARG A 34 1.69 -4.33 -12.89
CA ARG A 34 2.43 -4.71 -14.10
C ARG A 34 3.94 -4.59 -13.90
N ALA A 35 4.40 -3.53 -13.26
CA ALA A 35 5.82 -3.24 -13.10
C ALA A 35 6.48 -4.03 -11.96
N TYR A 36 5.74 -4.27 -10.87
CA TYR A 36 6.29 -4.82 -9.61
C TYR A 36 5.50 -5.99 -9.03
N GLY A 37 4.38 -6.36 -9.64
CA GLY A 37 3.55 -7.47 -9.16
C GLY A 37 4.11 -8.85 -9.53
N PRO A 38 3.38 -9.93 -9.18
CA PRO A 38 3.79 -11.30 -9.46
C PRO A 38 4.11 -11.52 -10.94
N GLY A 39 5.26 -12.14 -11.23
CA GLY A 39 5.73 -12.39 -12.59
C GLY A 39 6.53 -11.24 -13.22
N SER A 40 6.63 -10.09 -12.55
CA SER A 40 7.56 -9.03 -12.95
C SER A 40 9.02 -9.39 -12.63
N THR A 41 9.96 -8.81 -13.39
CA THR A 41 11.41 -8.96 -13.16
C THR A 41 11.86 -8.53 -11.75
N PRO A 42 11.30 -7.47 -11.13
CA PRO A 42 11.61 -7.14 -9.74
C PRO A 42 11.10 -8.19 -8.74
N ALA A 43 9.92 -8.77 -8.96
CA ALA A 43 9.30 -9.72 -8.04
C ALA A 43 9.96 -11.11 -8.04
N SER A 44 10.64 -11.50 -9.13
CA SER A 44 11.28 -12.82 -9.24
C SER A 44 12.44 -13.06 -8.27
N HIS A 45 12.95 -12.01 -7.61
CA HIS A 45 13.99 -12.09 -6.60
C HIS A 45 13.45 -12.01 -5.15
N GLY A 46 12.14 -12.15 -4.95
CA GLY A 46 11.52 -12.05 -3.63
C GLY A 46 11.41 -10.63 -3.08
N ARG A 47 11.58 -9.62 -3.95
CA ARG A 47 11.34 -8.20 -3.66
C ARG A 47 9.89 -7.82 -4.04
N TYR A 48 9.35 -6.71 -3.52
CA TYR A 48 7.98 -6.28 -3.83
C TYR A 48 6.88 -7.30 -3.51
N THR A 49 7.13 -8.23 -2.57
CA THR A 49 6.21 -9.34 -2.24
C THR A 49 4.81 -8.86 -1.87
N LEU A 50 4.69 -7.69 -1.25
CA LEU A 50 3.41 -7.10 -0.87
C LEU A 50 2.62 -6.54 -2.05
N VAL A 51 3.23 -6.16 -3.18
CA VAL A 51 2.52 -5.58 -4.33
C VAL A 51 1.44 -6.51 -4.86
N GLY A 52 1.69 -7.83 -4.84
CA GLY A 52 0.73 -8.84 -5.26
C GLY A 52 -0.30 -9.23 -4.20
N GLN A 53 -0.20 -8.71 -2.98
CA GLN A 53 -1.08 -9.08 -1.88
C GLN A 53 -2.30 -8.14 -1.80
N PRO A 54 -3.47 -8.63 -1.35
CA PRO A 54 -4.65 -7.79 -1.19
C PRO A 54 -4.41 -6.62 -0.22
N GLU A 55 -3.51 -6.77 0.74
CA GLU A 55 -3.10 -5.73 1.68
C GLU A 55 -2.44 -4.51 1.00
N SER A 56 -1.88 -4.67 -0.20
CA SER A 56 -1.29 -3.54 -0.95
C SER A 56 -2.28 -2.41 -1.17
N LEU A 57 -3.56 -2.72 -1.42
CA LEU A 57 -4.59 -1.72 -1.65
C LEU A 57 -4.83 -0.85 -0.40
N ILE A 58 -4.89 -1.49 0.78
CA ILE A 58 -5.04 -0.82 2.07
C ILE A 58 -3.81 0.04 2.36
N ILE A 59 -2.61 -0.48 2.08
CA ILE A 59 -1.37 0.24 2.32
C ILE A 59 -1.27 1.45 1.39
N CYS A 60 -1.57 1.32 0.10
CA CYS A 60 -1.63 2.43 -0.86
C CYS A 60 -2.61 3.51 -0.44
N GLU A 61 -3.81 3.13 0.02
CA GLU A 61 -4.80 4.09 0.52
C GLU A 61 -4.26 4.84 1.75
N ARG A 62 -3.71 4.12 2.73
CA ARG A 62 -3.18 4.72 3.96
C ARG A 62 -1.91 5.52 3.75
N MET A 63 -1.10 5.21 2.75
CA MET A 63 0.04 6.03 2.33
C MET A 63 -0.41 7.43 1.88
N GLU A 64 -1.59 7.53 1.25
CA GLU A 64 -2.13 8.82 0.79
C GLU A 64 -2.96 9.55 1.85
N THR A 65 -3.73 8.82 2.67
CA THR A 65 -4.71 9.44 3.57
C THR A 65 -4.24 9.56 5.01
N ALA A 66 -3.33 8.69 5.47
CA ALA A 66 -2.90 8.63 6.86
C ALA A 66 -1.44 8.13 7.05
N PRO A 67 -0.44 8.72 6.35
CA PRO A 67 0.89 8.13 6.27
C PRO A 67 1.64 8.04 7.60
N PHE A 68 1.50 9.03 8.48
CA PHE A 68 2.14 8.99 9.80
C PHE A 68 1.58 7.88 10.69
N ARG A 69 0.27 7.61 10.58
CA ARG A 69 -0.38 6.52 11.31
C ARG A 69 0.04 5.17 10.74
N LEU A 70 0.10 5.05 9.41
CA LEU A 70 0.62 3.87 8.74
C LEU A 70 2.04 3.56 9.23
N ARG A 71 2.97 4.53 9.20
CA ARG A 71 4.35 4.33 9.67
C ARG A 71 4.43 3.98 11.16
N SER A 72 3.63 4.65 12.00
CA SER A 72 3.58 4.35 13.44
C SER A 72 3.14 2.90 13.74
N GLN A 73 2.20 2.37 12.96
CA GLN A 73 1.75 0.99 13.08
C GLN A 73 2.71 0.00 12.40
N TRP A 74 3.36 0.41 11.30
CA TRP A 74 4.30 -0.42 10.55
C TRP A 74 5.54 -0.76 11.37
N ASN A 75 6.16 0.27 11.98
CA ASN A 75 7.37 0.15 12.79
C ASN A 75 7.23 -0.82 13.98
N LYS A 76 6.00 -1.17 14.36
CA LYS A 76 5.71 -2.09 15.46
C LYS A 76 5.58 -3.54 15.02
N ALA A 77 5.50 -3.82 13.72
CA ALA A 77 5.01 -5.11 13.23
C ALA A 77 5.78 -5.72 12.05
N LEU A 78 6.38 -4.92 11.17
CA LEU A 78 6.96 -5.41 9.91
C LEU A 78 8.28 -4.71 9.58
N ASP A 79 9.06 -5.33 8.69
CA ASP A 79 10.29 -4.75 8.15
C ASP A 79 9.97 -3.51 7.31
N ASN A 80 10.75 -2.45 7.48
CA ASN A 80 10.61 -1.19 6.75
C ASN A 80 10.90 -1.35 5.25
N VAL A 81 11.75 -2.31 4.86
CA VAL A 81 12.06 -2.58 3.45
C VAL A 81 10.79 -2.89 2.65
N LEU A 82 9.83 -3.57 3.26
CA LEU A 82 8.55 -3.90 2.62
C LEU A 82 7.68 -2.67 2.37
N LEU A 83 7.71 -1.68 3.26
CA LEU A 83 6.99 -0.41 3.08
C LEU A 83 7.69 0.48 2.06
N ASP A 84 9.02 0.55 2.11
CA ASP A 84 9.82 1.35 1.18
C ASP A 84 9.68 0.84 -0.27
N ASP A 85 9.65 -0.48 -0.47
CA ASP A 85 9.38 -1.09 -1.78
C ASP A 85 7.96 -0.73 -2.28
N LEU A 86 6.94 -0.74 -1.42
CA LEU A 86 5.58 -0.32 -1.79
C LEU A 86 5.49 1.18 -2.08
N GLU A 87 6.16 2.03 -1.28
CA GLU A 87 6.24 3.47 -1.50
C GLU A 87 6.89 3.76 -2.86
N TYR A 88 7.98 3.06 -3.19
CA TYR A 88 8.66 3.17 -4.46
C TYR A 88 7.76 2.72 -5.63
N ALA A 89 7.14 1.55 -5.52
CA ALA A 89 6.26 0.99 -6.55
C ALA A 89 5.02 1.87 -6.79
N TRP A 90 4.48 2.49 -5.72
CA TRP A 90 3.35 3.40 -5.83
C TRP A 90 3.75 4.74 -6.48
N GLY A 91 4.98 5.21 -6.28
CA GLY A 91 5.54 6.38 -6.98
C GLY A 91 5.14 7.76 -6.41
N PRO A 92 5.72 8.87 -6.93
CA PRO A 92 5.74 10.16 -6.24
C PRO A 92 4.43 10.95 -6.40
N ARG A 93 3.56 10.82 -5.41
CA ARG A 93 2.70 11.91 -4.88
C ARG A 93 2.75 12.04 -3.35
N THR A 94 3.42 11.10 -2.68
CA THR A 94 3.61 11.05 -1.23
C THR A 94 5.09 10.86 -0.94
N ARG A 95 5.89 11.93 -1.00
CA ARG A 95 7.21 11.90 -0.34
C ARG A 95 6.94 11.89 1.16
N LEU A 96 7.03 10.72 1.77
CA LEU A 96 6.99 10.57 3.24
C LEU A 96 8.32 10.93 3.90
N SER A 97 9.16 11.69 3.19
CA SER A 97 10.45 12.20 3.66
C SER A 97 10.37 13.70 3.91
N ARG A 98 9.80 14.09 5.04
CA ARG A 98 10.46 14.90 6.08
C ARG A 98 9.57 15.09 7.29
#